data_AF-W5T1N6-F1
#
_entry.id   AF-W5T1N6-F1
#
_cell.length_a   1.000
_cell.length_b   1.000
_cell.length_c   1.000
_cell.angle_alpha   90.00
_cell.angle_beta   90.00
_cell.angle_gamma   90.00
#
_symmetry.space_group_name_H-M   'P 1'
#
loop_
_entity.id
_entity.type
_entity.pdbx_description
1 polymer ?
#
loop_
_entity_poly.entity_id
_entity_poly.type
_entity_poly.pdbx_seq_one_letter_code
_entity_poly.pdbx_strand_id
1 'polypeptide(L)'
;MHYTSFKGEKMKLTKKYLLAVLLLSLINCDLLSKNKILTSHLLNTLDNNKKEALVTFKNLLQDKSHLEYLKSEQAKMLTNFTEDDGIEQPHLQEKLKGTLSSEYNENQLNQLFSELGYEKTKQFLDNLHKMLQAIKDGTLRAFHDSSSFKDYNTTLEAKKAEALSSVKKELYVQYYFYINDLQTADDFFVLTRNHLMIFKNNL
;
A
#
# COMPACT_ATOMS: atom_id res chain seq x y z
N MET A 1 13.95 -63.23 -37.91
CA MET A 1 13.21 -62.87 -36.67
C MET A 1 14.24 -62.34 -35.68
N HIS A 2 14.24 -61.12 -35.15
CA HIS A 2 13.44 -59.91 -35.29
C HIS A 2 14.45 -58.76 -35.13
N TYR A 3 14.49 -57.84 -36.08
CA TYR A 3 15.04 -56.50 -35.83
C TYR A 3 13.99 -55.71 -35.04
N THR A 4 14.38 -55.04 -33.97
CA THR A 4 13.62 -53.89 -33.47
C THR A 4 14.53 -52.68 -33.35
N SER A 5 14.29 -51.78 -34.29
CA SER A 5 14.72 -50.39 -34.34
C SER A 5 13.91 -49.59 -33.31
N PHE A 6 14.59 -48.82 -32.45
CA PHE A 6 13.94 -47.74 -31.72
C PHE A 6 14.04 -46.47 -32.57
N LYS A 7 12.96 -46.26 -33.33
CA LYS A 7 12.63 -45.04 -34.05
C LYS A 7 12.47 -43.91 -33.04
N GLY A 8 13.17 -42.81 -33.28
CA GLY A 8 12.98 -41.58 -32.54
C GLY A 8 11.60 -40.98 -32.80
N GLU A 9 10.94 -40.54 -31.73
CA GLU A 9 9.98 -39.45 -31.77
C GLU A 9 9.68 -38.95 -30.35
N LYS A 10 9.43 -37.64 -30.26
CA LYS A 10 8.95 -36.85 -29.11
C LYS A 10 10.00 -36.35 -28.11
N MET A 11 10.48 -35.14 -28.36
CA MET A 11 10.32 -34.03 -27.40
C MET A 11 10.47 -32.67 -28.11
N LYS A 12 9.44 -32.26 -28.85
CA LYS A 12 9.25 -30.86 -29.33
C LYS A 12 8.60 -29.97 -28.26
N LEU A 13 8.34 -30.48 -27.04
CA LEU A 13 7.54 -29.79 -26.02
C LEU A 13 8.33 -28.84 -25.10
N THR A 14 9.67 -28.90 -25.06
CA THR A 14 10.47 -28.14 -24.09
C THR A 14 10.85 -26.73 -24.54
N LYS A 15 10.98 -26.48 -25.85
CA LYS A 15 11.42 -25.15 -26.34
C LYS A 15 10.35 -24.06 -26.27
N LYS A 16 9.06 -24.40 -26.43
CA LYS A 16 7.97 -23.40 -26.40
C LYS A 16 7.72 -22.83 -24.99
N TYR A 17 7.81 -23.66 -23.95
CA TYR A 17 7.68 -23.21 -22.56
C TYR A 17 8.90 -22.42 -22.09
N LEU A 18 10.12 -22.80 -22.51
CA LEU A 18 11.31 -22.02 -22.20
C LEU A 18 11.23 -20.61 -22.78
N LEU A 19 10.71 -20.47 -24.01
CA LEU A 19 10.50 -19.17 -24.64
C LEU A 19 9.45 -18.34 -23.91
N ALA A 20 8.37 -18.96 -23.43
CA ALA A 20 7.34 -18.27 -22.64
C ALA A 20 7.87 -17.79 -21.28
N VAL A 21 8.70 -18.59 -20.60
CA VAL A 21 9.36 -18.19 -19.33
C VAL A 21 10.38 -17.07 -19.55
N LEU A 22 11.12 -17.11 -20.66
CA LEU A 22 12.02 -16.02 -21.07
C LEU A 22 11.28 -14.73 -21.47
N LEU A 23 10.12 -14.85 -22.11
CA LEU A 23 9.29 -13.70 -22.46
C LEU A 23 8.62 -13.09 -21.21
N LEU A 24 8.19 -13.92 -20.26
CA LEU A 24 7.68 -13.46 -18.96
C LEU A 24 8.78 -12.79 -18.12
N SER A 25 10.02 -13.29 -18.16
CA SER A 25 11.14 -12.63 -17.48
C SER A 25 11.54 -11.32 -18.16
N LEU A 26 11.43 -11.19 -19.49
CA LEU A 26 11.66 -9.95 -20.23
C LEU A 26 10.60 -8.89 -19.94
N ILE A 27 9.32 -9.25 -19.85
CA ILE A 27 8.24 -8.32 -19.46
C ILE A 27 8.44 -7.83 -18.01
N ASN A 28 8.81 -8.73 -17.10
CA ASN A 28 9.17 -8.34 -15.73
C ASN A 28 10.43 -7.47 -15.69
N CYS A 29 11.43 -7.73 -16.54
CA CYS A 29 12.66 -6.95 -16.57
C CYS A 29 12.44 -5.50 -17.05
N ASP A 30 11.56 -5.30 -18.05
CA ASP A 30 11.21 -3.98 -18.56
C ASP A 30 10.33 -3.17 -17.59
N LEU A 31 9.41 -3.85 -16.89
CA LEU A 31 8.64 -3.23 -15.80
C LEU A 31 9.55 -2.88 -14.61
N LEU A 32 10.45 -3.78 -14.22
CA LEU A 32 11.42 -3.54 -13.14
C LEU A 32 12.42 -2.43 -13.49
N SER A 33 12.90 -2.38 -14.73
CA SER A 33 13.85 -1.34 -15.18
C SER A 33 13.19 0.04 -15.24
N LYS A 34 11.97 0.13 -15.78
CA LYS A 34 11.17 1.37 -15.79
C LYS A 34 10.81 1.83 -14.38
N ASN A 35 10.42 0.92 -13.49
CA ASN A 35 10.14 1.24 -12.08
C ASN A 35 11.40 1.75 -11.37
N LYS A 36 12.58 1.16 -11.62
CA LYS A 36 13.85 1.61 -11.04
C LYS A 36 14.26 2.99 -11.53
N ILE A 37 14.06 3.28 -12.82
CA ILE A 37 14.32 4.60 -13.41
C ILE A 37 13.36 5.65 -12.84
N LEU A 38 12.07 5.34 -12.75
CA LEU A 38 11.08 6.26 -12.21
C LEU A 38 11.32 6.53 -10.71
N THR A 39 11.64 5.50 -9.93
CA THR A 39 11.92 5.62 -8.50
C THR A 39 13.20 6.42 -8.26
N SER A 40 14.27 6.15 -9.00
CA SER A 40 15.52 6.93 -8.87
C SER A 40 15.32 8.40 -9.27
N HIS A 41 14.58 8.68 -10.34
CA HIS A 41 14.23 10.04 -10.75
C HIS A 41 13.33 10.74 -9.71
N LEU A 42 12.32 10.04 -9.19
CA LEU A 42 11.46 10.54 -8.12
C LEU A 42 12.30 10.92 -6.90
N LEU A 43 13.09 10.00 -6.35
CA LEU A 43 13.92 10.22 -5.15
C LEU A 43 14.90 11.40 -5.30
N ASN A 44 15.46 11.58 -6.50
CA ASN A 44 16.38 12.67 -6.80
C ASN A 44 15.70 14.04 -6.85
N THR A 45 14.40 14.10 -7.16
CA THR A 45 13.62 15.35 -7.23
C THR A 45 12.85 15.67 -5.95
N LEU A 46 12.81 14.76 -4.99
CA LEU A 46 12.22 15.04 -3.67
C LEU A 46 13.09 16.00 -2.87
N ASP A 47 12.44 17.02 -2.30
CA ASP A 47 13.03 17.82 -1.22
C ASP A 47 13.24 17.00 0.05
N ASN A 48 13.99 17.54 1.01
CA ASN A 48 14.34 16.84 2.25
C ASN A 48 13.11 16.42 3.06
N ASN A 49 12.06 17.25 3.06
CA ASN A 49 10.82 17.00 3.80
C ASN A 49 10.09 15.77 3.26
N LYS A 50 9.99 15.64 1.94
CA LYS A 50 9.37 14.47 1.28
C LYS A 50 10.23 13.22 1.44
N LYS A 51 11.55 13.35 1.44
CA LYS A 51 12.48 12.23 1.72
C LYS A 51 12.28 11.70 3.15
N GLU A 52 12.15 12.58 4.14
CA GLU A 52 11.88 12.19 5.52
C GLU A 52 10.51 11.50 5.67
N ALA A 53 9.48 12.03 5.02
CA ALA A 53 8.15 11.41 5.01
C ALA A 53 8.18 10.02 4.36
N LEU A 54 8.94 9.85 3.27
CA LEU A 54 9.13 8.55 2.64
C LEU A 54 9.84 7.57 3.57
N VAL A 55 10.90 7.98 4.26
CA VAL A 55 11.60 7.14 5.24
C VAL A 55 10.65 6.71 6.36
N THR A 56 9.84 7.65 6.86
CA THR A 56 8.85 7.36 7.91
C THR A 56 7.82 6.36 7.41
N PHE A 57 7.32 6.51 6.18
CA PHE A 57 6.40 5.56 5.58
C PHE A 57 7.04 4.18 5.41
N LYS A 58 8.25 4.09 4.86
CA LYS A 58 9.00 2.82 4.74
C LYS A 58 9.20 2.13 6.07
N ASN A 59 9.54 2.87 7.13
CA ASN A 59 9.72 2.32 8.47
C ASN A 59 8.40 1.81 9.03
N LEU A 60 7.30 2.55 8.83
CA LEU A 60 5.96 2.12 9.21
C LEU A 60 5.57 0.79 8.55
N LEU A 61 5.83 0.62 7.24
CA LEU A 61 5.45 -0.61 6.54
C LEU A 61 6.19 -1.85 7.05
N GLN A 62 7.35 -1.67 7.69
CA GLN A 62 8.14 -2.75 8.31
C GLN A 62 7.73 -3.03 9.76
N ASP A 63 6.92 -2.16 10.37
CA ASP A 63 6.51 -2.29 11.77
C ASP A 63 5.32 -3.24 11.91
N LYS A 64 5.58 -4.44 12.41
CA LYS A 64 4.55 -5.48 12.61
C LYS A 64 3.59 -5.19 13.76
N SER A 65 3.80 -4.12 14.55
CA SER A 65 2.89 -3.76 15.64
C SER A 65 1.48 -3.39 15.16
N HIS A 66 1.31 -3.09 13.87
CA HIS A 66 0.03 -2.76 13.24
C HIS A 66 -0.69 -3.95 12.59
N LEU A 67 -0.12 -5.17 12.64
CA LEU A 67 -0.69 -6.34 11.97
C LEU A 67 -2.09 -6.71 12.47
N GLU A 68 -2.33 -6.63 13.78
CA GLU A 68 -3.67 -6.93 14.34
C GLU A 68 -4.72 -5.90 13.89
N TYR A 69 -4.31 -4.65 13.65
CA TYR A 69 -5.21 -3.65 13.10
C TYR A 69 -5.57 -3.96 11.64
N LEU A 70 -4.60 -4.41 10.82
CA LEU A 70 -4.86 -4.88 9.46
C LEU A 70 -5.89 -6.02 9.42
N LYS A 71 -5.73 -7.02 10.29
CA LYS A 71 -6.68 -8.14 10.40
C LYS A 71 -8.08 -7.66 10.82
N SER A 72 -8.15 -6.69 11.73
CA SER A 72 -9.42 -6.11 12.16
C SER A 72 -10.14 -5.39 11.02
N GLU A 73 -9.42 -4.57 10.23
CA GLU A 73 -9.99 -3.88 9.07
C GLU A 73 -10.38 -4.86 7.95
N GLN A 74 -9.60 -5.91 7.71
CA GLN A 74 -9.95 -6.99 6.80
C GLN A 74 -11.28 -7.64 7.19
N ALA A 75 -11.47 -7.96 8.47
CA ALA A 75 -12.69 -8.56 8.97
C ALA A 75 -13.91 -7.63 8.81
N LYS A 76 -13.75 -6.33 9.11
CA LYS A 76 -14.80 -5.32 8.89
C LYS A 76 -15.20 -5.21 7.42
N MET A 77 -14.21 -5.16 6.52
CA MET A 77 -14.45 -5.12 5.09
C MET A 77 -15.23 -6.35 4.63
N LEU A 78 -14.86 -7.54 5.11
CA LEU A 78 -15.58 -8.78 4.81
C LEU A 78 -17.03 -8.76 5.31
N THR A 79 -17.29 -8.29 6.53
CA THR A 79 -18.65 -8.15 7.08
C THR A 79 -19.50 -7.21 6.24
N ASN A 80 -18.98 -6.05 5.87
CA ASN A 80 -19.71 -5.08 5.05
C ASN A 80 -20.10 -5.67 3.68
N PHE A 81 -19.26 -6.52 3.07
CA PHE A 81 -19.59 -7.22 1.82
C PHE A 81 -20.67 -8.30 1.99
N THR A 82 -20.83 -8.88 3.18
CA THR A 82 -21.86 -9.88 3.44
C THR A 82 -23.22 -9.28 3.80
N GLU A 83 -23.25 -8.02 4.25
CA GLU A 83 -24.46 -7.31 4.65
C GLU A 83 -25.07 -6.47 3.51
N ASP A 84 -24.28 -6.09 2.50
CA ASP A 84 -24.75 -5.32 1.34
C ASP A 84 -25.26 -6.27 0.24
N ASP A 85 -26.57 -6.59 0.28
CA ASP A 85 -27.31 -7.61 -0.51
C ASP A 85 -27.26 -7.48 -2.07
N GLY A 86 -26.37 -6.68 -2.65
CA GLY A 86 -26.49 -6.27 -4.07
C GLY A 86 -25.25 -6.42 -4.96
N ILE A 87 -24.04 -6.56 -4.42
CA ILE A 87 -22.81 -6.67 -5.24
C ILE A 87 -21.96 -7.83 -4.73
N GLU A 88 -22.24 -9.03 -5.24
CA GLU A 88 -21.33 -10.14 -5.10
C GLU A 88 -20.05 -9.81 -5.91
N GLN A 89 -18.95 -9.52 -5.22
CA GLN A 89 -17.60 -9.61 -5.76
C GLN A 89 -16.93 -10.86 -5.17
N PRO A 90 -17.24 -12.07 -5.69
CA PRO A 90 -16.83 -13.33 -5.05
C PRO A 90 -15.31 -13.42 -4.88
N HIS A 91 -14.58 -12.88 -5.86
CA HIS A 91 -13.13 -12.85 -5.87
C HIS A 91 -12.53 -11.95 -4.75
N LEU A 92 -13.16 -10.81 -4.45
CA LEU A 92 -12.74 -9.97 -3.32
C LEU A 92 -13.05 -10.65 -1.98
N GLN A 93 -14.22 -11.29 -1.85
CA GLN A 93 -14.56 -12.03 -0.64
C GLN A 93 -13.59 -13.21 -0.42
N GLU A 94 -13.19 -13.93 -1.47
CA GLU A 94 -12.19 -14.99 -1.38
C GLU A 94 -10.85 -14.46 -0.88
N LYS A 95 -10.36 -13.35 -1.45
CA LYS A 95 -9.14 -12.68 -0.99
C LYS A 95 -9.24 -12.22 0.48
N LEU A 96 -10.37 -11.64 0.87
CA LEU A 96 -10.64 -11.19 2.24
C LEU A 96 -10.80 -12.33 3.25
N LYS A 97 -11.18 -13.54 2.82
CA LYS A 97 -11.19 -14.74 3.68
C LYS A 97 -9.80 -15.37 3.82
N GLY A 98 -8.88 -15.06 2.91
CA GLY A 98 -7.51 -15.54 2.93
C GLY A 98 -6.60 -14.80 3.91
N THR A 99 -5.37 -15.28 4.07
CA THR A 99 -4.32 -14.58 4.80
C THR A 99 -3.71 -13.50 3.91
N LEU A 100 -3.77 -12.24 4.34
CA LEU A 100 -3.12 -11.14 3.64
C LEU A 100 -1.59 -11.23 3.79
N SER A 101 -0.87 -10.94 2.70
CA SER A 101 0.55 -10.62 2.75
C SER A 101 0.74 -9.39 3.64
N SER A 102 1.69 -9.46 4.56
CA SER A 102 2.04 -8.39 5.49
C SER A 102 3.56 -8.16 5.60
N GLU A 103 4.33 -8.71 4.66
CA GLU A 103 5.79 -8.55 4.63
C GLU A 103 6.16 -7.40 3.71
N TYR A 104 7.01 -6.50 4.22
CA TYR A 104 7.47 -5.36 3.45
C TYR A 104 8.33 -5.82 2.25
N ASN A 105 8.00 -5.29 1.07
CA ASN A 105 8.75 -5.49 -0.15
C ASN A 105 8.91 -4.17 -0.88
N GLU A 106 10.16 -3.72 -1.05
CA GLU A 106 10.46 -2.46 -1.70
C GLU A 106 9.99 -2.41 -3.17
N ASN A 107 9.94 -3.55 -3.86
CA ASN A 107 9.45 -3.59 -5.25
C ASN A 107 7.94 -3.30 -5.33
N GLN A 108 7.16 -3.76 -4.35
CA GLN A 108 5.71 -3.48 -4.30
C GLN A 108 5.44 -2.00 -3.98
N LEU A 109 6.25 -1.40 -3.09
CA LEU A 109 6.19 0.03 -2.85
C LEU A 109 6.56 0.86 -4.09
N ASN A 110 7.61 0.44 -4.81
CA ASN A 110 8.00 1.11 -6.05
C ASN A 110 6.93 0.95 -7.14
N GLN A 111 6.24 -0.20 -7.18
CA GLN A 111 5.12 -0.42 -8.07
C GLN A 111 3.96 0.54 -7.75
N LEU A 112 3.59 0.70 -6.48
CA LEU A 112 2.58 1.67 -6.04
C LEU A 112 2.91 3.09 -6.56
N PHE A 113 4.13 3.56 -6.34
CA PHE A 113 4.52 4.90 -6.79
C PHE A 113 4.60 5.02 -8.32
N SER A 114 4.88 3.93 -9.02
CA SER A 114 4.83 3.89 -10.47
C SER A 114 3.41 4.02 -11.00
N GLU A 115 2.47 3.29 -10.41
CA GLU A 115 1.05 3.34 -10.76
C GLU A 115 0.40 4.68 -10.41
N LEU A 116 0.78 5.29 -9.27
CA LEU A 116 0.37 6.65 -8.91
C LEU A 116 0.95 7.70 -9.85
N GLY A 117 2.12 7.44 -10.40
CA GLY A 117 2.91 8.43 -11.13
C GLY A 117 3.51 9.51 -10.24
N TYR A 118 4.26 10.40 -10.87
CA TYR A 118 5.10 11.40 -10.20
C TYR A 118 4.29 12.38 -9.33
N GLU A 119 3.24 12.98 -9.88
CA GLU A 119 2.49 14.05 -9.21
C GLU A 119 1.73 13.55 -7.98
N LYS A 120 1.00 12.43 -8.08
CA LYS A 120 0.27 11.86 -6.94
C LYS A 120 1.22 11.38 -5.85
N THR A 121 2.35 10.76 -6.22
CA THR A 121 3.37 10.35 -5.24
C THR A 121 3.95 11.55 -4.49
N LYS A 122 4.28 12.63 -5.21
CA LYS A 122 4.77 13.87 -4.59
C LYS A 122 3.73 14.48 -3.64
N GLN A 123 2.46 14.50 -4.05
CA GLN A 123 1.37 15.02 -3.21
C GLN A 123 1.15 14.15 -1.96
N PHE A 124 1.18 12.82 -2.09
CA PHE A 124 1.08 11.91 -0.97
C PHE A 124 2.17 12.19 0.08
N LEU A 125 3.43 12.25 -0.35
CA LEU A 125 4.57 12.51 0.54
C LEU A 125 4.52 13.90 1.18
N ASP A 126 4.06 14.91 0.43
CA ASP A 126 3.88 16.27 0.95
C ASP A 126 2.79 16.35 2.03
N ASN A 127 1.65 15.69 1.79
CA ASN A 127 0.54 15.63 2.74
C ASN A 127 0.94 14.86 3.99
N LEU A 128 1.65 13.74 3.84
CA LEU A 128 2.17 12.96 4.95
C LEU A 128 3.13 13.79 5.80
N HIS A 129 4.09 14.48 5.17
CA HIS A 129 5.02 15.35 5.88
C HIS A 129 4.29 16.43 6.69
N LYS A 130 3.37 17.17 6.05
CA LYS A 130 2.59 18.23 6.70
C LYS A 130 1.77 17.70 7.87
N MET A 131 1.15 16.53 7.73
CA MET A 131 0.40 15.89 8.81
C MET A 131 1.30 15.55 10.00
N LEU A 132 2.44 14.90 9.75
CA LEU A 132 3.38 14.50 10.81
C LEU A 132 3.94 15.71 11.55
N GLN A 133 4.29 16.78 10.83
CA GLN A 133 4.73 18.04 11.47
C GLN A 133 3.62 18.68 12.28
N ALA A 134 2.40 18.76 11.76
CA ALA A 134 1.30 19.36 12.50
C ALA A 134 0.93 18.59 13.77
N ILE A 135 1.05 17.26 13.75
CA ILE A 135 0.94 16.42 14.95
C ILE A 135 2.06 16.77 15.93
N LYS A 136 3.32 16.70 15.48
CA LYS A 136 4.50 16.96 16.32
C LYS A 136 4.42 18.34 17.02
N ASP A 137 4.05 19.35 16.26
CA ASP A 137 3.96 20.74 16.72
C ASP A 137 2.70 21.01 17.54
N GLY A 138 1.71 20.10 17.53
CA GLY A 138 0.46 20.29 18.25
C GLY A 138 -0.48 21.28 17.58
N THR A 139 -0.30 21.51 16.28
CA THR A 139 -1.01 22.54 15.50
C THR A 139 -2.18 21.97 14.71
N LEU A 140 -2.48 20.67 14.82
CA LEU A 140 -3.73 20.13 14.31
C LEU A 140 -4.90 20.83 15.00
N ARG A 141 -5.73 21.51 14.21
CA ARG A 141 -6.92 22.20 14.72
C ARG A 141 -7.86 21.27 15.49
N ALA A 142 -7.89 20.00 15.09
CA ALA A 142 -8.65 18.97 15.79
C ALA A 142 -8.27 18.82 17.28
N PHE A 143 -7.03 19.14 17.69
CA PHE A 143 -6.63 19.13 19.09
C PHE A 143 -7.32 20.20 19.94
N HIS A 144 -7.73 21.30 19.30
CA HIS A 144 -8.32 22.47 19.93
C HIS A 144 -9.84 22.53 19.76
N ASP A 145 -10.37 22.10 18.61
CA ASP A 145 -11.75 22.39 18.21
C ASP A 145 -12.64 21.17 17.90
N SER A 146 -12.10 19.94 17.89
CA SER A 146 -12.89 18.77 17.45
C SER A 146 -13.45 17.91 18.56
N SER A 147 -14.62 17.33 18.30
CA SER A 147 -15.15 16.22 19.07
C SER A 147 -14.36 14.91 18.94
N SER A 148 -13.38 14.86 18.03
CA SER A 148 -12.58 13.65 17.76
C SER A 148 -11.62 13.32 18.91
N PHE A 149 -11.33 14.29 19.78
CA PHE A 149 -10.56 14.10 21.02
C PHE A 149 -11.41 14.49 22.23
N LYS A 150 -12.66 14.00 22.27
CA LYS A 150 -13.74 14.38 23.20
C LYS A 150 -13.44 14.18 24.69
N ASP A 151 -12.32 13.57 25.06
CA ASP A 151 -11.89 13.54 26.45
C ASP A 151 -11.29 14.89 26.86
N TYR A 152 -12.09 15.65 27.61
CA TYR A 152 -11.71 16.94 28.19
C TYR A 152 -10.48 16.86 29.11
N ASN A 153 -10.03 15.66 29.50
CA ASN A 153 -8.89 15.41 30.39
C ASN A 153 -7.61 14.91 29.69
N THR A 154 -7.59 14.81 28.35
CA THR A 154 -6.44 14.27 27.62
C THR A 154 -5.41 15.37 27.34
N THR A 155 -4.15 15.16 27.77
CA THR A 155 -3.05 16.10 27.52
C THR A 155 -2.77 16.24 26.03
N LEU A 156 -2.19 17.37 25.61
CA LEU A 156 -1.79 17.58 24.21
C LEU A 156 -0.90 16.43 23.71
N GLU A 157 0.03 15.96 24.51
CA GLU A 157 0.92 14.84 24.14
C GLU A 157 0.17 13.52 23.93
N ALA A 158 -0.87 13.24 24.74
CA ALA A 158 -1.72 12.08 24.52
C ALA A 158 -2.53 12.21 23.22
N LYS A 159 -3.07 13.41 22.91
CA LYS A 159 -3.75 13.67 21.63
C LYS A 159 -2.81 13.50 20.44
N LYS A 160 -1.56 13.96 20.55
CA LYS A 160 -0.52 13.77 19.53
C LYS A 160 -0.21 12.30 19.29
N ALA A 161 -0.04 11.53 20.37
CA ALA A 161 0.22 10.10 20.29
C ALA A 161 -0.94 9.34 19.63
N GLU A 162 -2.18 9.70 19.97
CA GLU A 162 -3.39 9.15 19.36
C GLU A 162 -3.50 9.49 17.87
N ALA A 163 -3.32 10.77 17.49
CA ALA A 163 -3.33 11.19 16.09
C ALA A 163 -2.24 10.48 15.27
N LEU A 164 -1.01 10.38 15.81
CA LEU A 164 0.08 9.68 15.16
C LEU A 164 -0.24 8.19 14.98
N SER A 165 -0.81 7.55 16.01
CA SER A 165 -1.24 6.15 15.96
C SER A 165 -2.32 5.93 14.89
N SER A 166 -3.30 6.82 14.83
CA SER A 166 -4.37 6.79 13.82
C SER A 166 -3.81 6.93 12.39
N VAL A 167 -2.92 7.89 12.14
CA VAL A 167 -2.28 8.07 10.83
C VAL A 167 -1.48 6.84 10.43
N LYS A 168 -0.66 6.29 11.34
CA LYS A 168 0.15 5.10 11.08
C LYS A 168 -0.70 3.89 10.75
N LYS A 169 -1.72 3.61 11.56
CA LYS A 169 -2.64 2.48 11.36
C LYS A 169 -3.32 2.55 10.00
N GLU A 170 -3.83 3.72 9.62
CA GLU A 170 -4.50 3.89 8.34
C GLU A 170 -3.54 3.69 7.17
N LEU A 171 -2.39 4.36 7.17
CA LEU A 171 -1.39 4.22 6.10
C LEU A 171 -0.91 2.77 5.93
N TYR A 172 -0.76 2.05 7.04
CA TYR A 172 -0.39 0.63 7.05
C TYR A 172 -1.48 -0.21 6.38
N VAL A 173 -2.74 -0.05 6.78
CA VAL A 173 -3.88 -0.79 6.21
C VAL A 173 -4.02 -0.49 4.72
N GLN A 174 -4.03 0.77 4.34
CA GLN A 174 -4.21 1.17 2.95
C GLN A 174 -3.10 0.61 2.05
N TYR A 175 -1.84 0.62 2.52
CA TYR A 175 -0.76 -0.01 1.76
C TYR A 175 -0.96 -1.53 1.62
N TYR A 176 -1.28 -2.22 2.72
CA TYR A 176 -1.40 -3.67 2.70
C TYR A 176 -2.66 -4.16 1.97
N PHE A 177 -3.74 -3.37 1.95
CA PHE A 177 -4.88 -3.63 1.08
C PHE A 177 -4.51 -3.50 -0.40
N TYR A 178 -3.69 -2.49 -0.75
CA TYR A 178 -3.20 -2.35 -2.11
C TYR A 178 -2.36 -3.55 -2.56
N ILE A 179 -1.34 -3.98 -1.80
CA ILE A 179 -0.47 -5.08 -2.25
C ILE A 179 -1.17 -6.45 -2.28
N ASN A 180 -2.32 -6.57 -1.60
CA ASN A 180 -3.17 -7.76 -1.63
C ASN A 180 -4.31 -7.62 -2.64
N ASP A 181 -4.25 -6.62 -3.53
CA ASP A 181 -5.21 -6.35 -4.58
C ASP A 181 -6.66 -6.24 -4.06
N LEU A 182 -6.84 -5.70 -2.86
CA LEU A 182 -8.15 -5.38 -2.29
C LEU A 182 -8.61 -3.98 -2.70
N GLN A 183 -7.70 -3.17 -3.22
CA GLN A 183 -7.96 -1.83 -3.73
C GLN A 183 -6.92 -1.42 -4.77
N THR A 184 -7.25 -0.42 -5.59
CA THR A 184 -6.33 0.12 -6.60
C THR A 184 -5.32 1.11 -5.98
N ALA A 185 -4.27 1.45 -6.74
CA ALA A 185 -3.38 2.55 -6.35
C ALA A 185 -4.13 3.88 -6.19
N ASP A 186 -5.15 4.13 -7.02
CA ASP A 186 -5.97 5.34 -6.93
C ASP A 186 -6.84 5.37 -5.68
N ASP A 187 -7.39 4.21 -5.27
CA ASP A 187 -8.11 4.08 -4.00
C ASP A 187 -7.17 4.36 -2.81
N PHE A 188 -5.98 3.76 -2.81
CA PHE A 188 -4.94 4.06 -1.81
C PHE A 188 -4.70 5.58 -1.73
N PHE A 189 -4.52 6.24 -2.87
CA PHE A 189 -4.25 7.68 -2.89
C PHE A 189 -5.42 8.51 -2.33
N VAL A 190 -6.65 8.19 -2.74
CA VAL A 190 -7.84 8.91 -2.29
C VAL A 190 -8.08 8.70 -0.79
N LEU A 191 -8.02 7.46 -0.31
CA LEU A 191 -8.27 7.12 1.10
C LEU A 191 -7.21 7.72 2.02
N THR A 192 -5.93 7.55 1.68
CA THR A 192 -4.85 8.15 2.47
C THR A 192 -4.88 9.68 2.41
N ARG A 193 -5.17 10.29 1.26
CA ARG A 193 -5.35 11.75 1.16
C ARG A 193 -6.50 12.21 2.05
N ASN A 194 -7.65 11.55 2.01
CA ASN A 194 -8.81 11.92 2.82
C ASN A 194 -8.45 11.85 4.30
N HIS A 195 -7.82 10.75 4.75
CA HIS A 195 -7.38 10.61 6.13
C HIS A 195 -6.39 11.69 6.57
N LEU A 196 -5.38 11.96 5.74
CA LEU A 196 -4.38 13.01 5.97
C LEU A 196 -4.97 14.43 5.83
N MET A 197 -6.21 14.58 5.36
CA MET A 197 -6.90 15.86 5.24
C MET A 197 -8.02 16.03 6.28
N ILE A 198 -8.52 14.96 6.91
CA ILE A 198 -9.54 15.04 7.98
C ILE A 198 -9.07 15.94 9.12
N PHE A 199 -7.79 15.89 9.49
CA PHE A 199 -7.25 16.78 10.52
C PHE A 199 -6.91 18.20 10.00
N LYS A 200 -6.99 18.43 8.68
CA LYS A 200 -6.80 19.73 8.04
C LYS A 200 -8.12 20.48 7.83
N ASN A 201 -9.21 19.78 7.54
CA ASN A 201 -10.48 20.34 7.04
C ASN A 201 -11.54 20.63 8.09
N ASN A 202 -11.23 20.52 9.39
CA ASN A 202 -12.05 21.16 10.43
C ASN A 202 -11.75 22.69 10.47
N LEU A 203 -11.71 23.32 9.28
CA LEU A 203 -11.51 24.76 9.04
C LEU A 203 -12.76 25.57 9.42
#